data_AF-A0AAV9BNH8-F1
#
_entry.id   AF-A0AAV9BNH8-F1
#
_cell.length_a   1.000
_cell.length_b   1.000
_cell.length_c   1.000
_cell.angle_alpha   90.00
_cell.angle_beta   90.00
_cell.angle_gamma   90.00
#
_symmetry.space_group_name_H-M   'P 1'
#
loop_
_entity.id
_entity.type
_entity.pdbx_description
1 polymer ?
#
loop_
_entity_poly.entity_id
_entity_poly.type
_entity_poly.pdbx_seq_one_letter_code
_entity_poly.pdbx_strand_id
1 'polypeptide(L)' 'MTKRNRSQRLLARTHGFRRWMRTTSGRAALKWRCAKGWQVLCTKSNPNSDLLII' A
#
# COMPACT_ATOMS: atom_id res chain seq x y z
N MET A 1 -15.05 17.53 4.37
CA MET A 1 -15.29 16.27 3.62
C MET A 1 -13.99 15.83 2.95
N THR A 2 -13.31 14.77 3.42
CA THR A 2 -11.87 14.53 3.09
C THR A 2 -11.56 13.29 2.24
N LYS A 3 -12.50 12.86 1.39
CA LYS A 3 -12.20 11.97 0.25
C LYS A 3 -12.51 12.72 -1.04
N ARG A 4 -11.53 12.77 -1.95
CA ARG A 4 -11.66 13.34 -3.30
C ARG A 4 -11.29 12.26 -4.32
N ASN A 5 -11.79 12.38 -5.54
CA ASN A 5 -11.42 11.50 -6.65
C ASN A 5 -9.97 11.78 -7.07
N ARG A 6 -9.02 11.10 -6.41
CA ARG A 6 -7.58 11.20 -6.67
C ARG A 6 -7.12 9.99 -7.50
N SER A 7 -6.18 10.24 -8.42
CA SER A 7 -5.55 9.18 -9.22
C SER A 7 -4.94 8.09 -8.32
N GLN A 8 -5.18 6.82 -8.69
CA GLN A 8 -4.63 5.67 -7.97
C GLN A 8 -3.09 5.66 -7.97
N ARG A 9 -2.46 6.17 -9.04
CA ARG A 9 -1.00 6.32 -9.13
C ARG A 9 -0.45 7.21 -8.01
N LEU A 10 -1.17 8.29 -7.67
CA LEU A 10 -0.77 9.18 -6.58
C LEU A 10 -0.91 8.48 -5.22
N LEU A 11 -2.01 7.76 -5.01
CA LEU A 11 -2.25 7.01 -3.78
C LEU A 11 -1.19 5.91 -3.56
N ALA A 12 -0.75 5.24 -4.62
CA ALA A 12 0.31 4.23 -4.55
C ALA A 12 1.69 4.78 -4.22
N ARG A 13 1.98 6.02 -4.62
CA ARG A 13 3.22 6.70 -4.21
C ARG A 13 3.25 7.04 -2.72
N THR A 14 2.08 7.37 -2.15
CA THR A 14 1.96 7.76 -0.73
C THR A 14 1.75 6.56 0.20
N HIS A 15 0.97 5.56 -0.22
CA HIS A 15 0.51 4.47 0.65
C HIS A 15 0.81 3.07 0.09
N GLY A 16 1.50 2.97 -1.04
CA GLY A 16 1.81 1.68 -1.66
C GLY A 16 2.94 0.93 -0.97
N PHE A 17 3.04 -0.36 -1.28
CA PHE A 17 4.00 -1.29 -0.68
C PHE A 17 5.45 -0.80 -0.73
N ARG A 18 5.90 -0.31 -1.90
CA ARG A 18 7.26 0.23 -2.07
C ARG A 18 7.54 1.41 -1.13
N ARG A 19 6.53 2.25 -0.85
CA ARG A 19 6.67 3.39 0.08
C ARG A 19 6.84 2.90 1.52
N TRP A 20 6.10 1.87 1.92
CA TRP A 20 6.17 1.28 3.26
C TRP A 20 7.49 0.53 3.49
N MET A 21 8.00 -0.18 2.48
CA MET A 21 9.28 -0.89 2.58
C MET A 21 10.49 0.06 2.73
N ARG A 22 10.37 1.32 2.30
CA ARG A 22 11.45 2.30 2.36
C ARG A 22 11.85 2.68 3.79
N THR A 23 10.91 2.72 4.73
CA THR A 23 11.17 3.18 6.10
C THR A 23 11.14 2.02 7.09
N THR A 24 11.91 2.15 8.19
CA THR A 24 11.92 1.14 9.26
C THR A 24 10.55 1.00 9.93
N SER A 25 9.87 2.12 10.17
CA SER A 25 8.51 2.14 10.72
C SER A 25 7.49 1.46 9.79
N GLY A 26 7.62 1.64 8.48
CA GLY A 26 6.74 0.99 7.50
C GLY A 26 6.93 -0.52 7.46
N ARG A 27 8.18 -1.00 7.54
CA ARG A 27 8.47 -2.44 7.66
C ARG A 27 7.90 -3.05 8.95
N ALA A 28 8.01 -2.35 10.09
CA ALA A 28 7.42 -2.80 11.34
C ALA A 28 5.89 -2.91 11.25
N ALA A 29 5.23 -1.93 10.62
CA ALA A 29 3.78 -1.96 10.42
C ALA A 29 3.34 -3.11 9.51
N LEU A 30 4.13 -3.45 8.48
CA LEU A 30 3.86 -4.64 7.65
C LEU A 30 4.01 -5.94 8.44
N LYS A 31 5.05 -6.06 9.30
CA LYS A 31 5.22 -7.23 10.18
C LYS A 31 4.01 -7.43 11.11
N TRP A 32 3.49 -6.35 11.69
CA TRP A 32 2.27 -6.39 12.50
C TRP A 32 1.05 -6.83 11.69
N ARG A 33 0.90 -6.35 10.45
CA ARG A 33 -0.20 -6.75 9.55
C ARG A 33 -0.13 -8.23 9.17
N CYS A 34 1.07 -8.74 8.88
CA CYS A 34 1.28 -10.17 8.60
C CYS A 34 0.96 -11.02 9.83
N ALA A 35 1.46 -10.65 11.01
CA ALA A 35 1.23 -11.40 12.25
C ALA A 35 -0.26 -11.44 12.64
N LYS A 36 -1.02 -10.39 12.31
CA LYS A 36 -2.47 -10.35 12.51
C LYS A 36 -3.25 -11.13 11.43
N GLY A 37 -2.59 -11.56 10.35
CA GLY A 37 -3.24 -12.33 9.27
C GLY A 37 -4.07 -11.47 8.30
N TRP A 38 -3.65 -10.23 8.03
CA TRP A 38 -4.34 -9.39 7.05
C TRP A 38 -4.18 -9.97 5.64
N GLN A 39 -5.29 -10.25 4.96
CA GLN A 39 -5.29 -10.75 3.58
C GLN A 39 -4.63 -9.76 2.60
N VAL A 40 -4.90 -8.46 2.76
CA VAL A 40 -4.29 -7.40 1.92
C VAL A 40 -3.41 -6.50 2.78
N LEU A 41 -2.10 -6.55 2.56
CA LEU A 41 -1.12 -5.80 3.36
C LEU A 41 -1.09 -4.30 3.02
N CYS A 42 -1.29 -3.93 1.76
CA CYS A 42 -1.30 -2.55 1.30
C CYS A 42 -2.52 -2.29 0.40
N THR A 43 -3.54 -1.63 0.94
CA THR A 43 -4.83 -1.39 0.26
C THR A 43 -4.78 -0.38 -0.90
N LYS A 44 -3.63 0.27 -1.12
CA LYS A 44 -3.43 1.31 -2.13
C LYS A 44 -2.14 1.08 -2.90
N SER A 45 -1.82 -0.17 -3.24
CA SER A 45 -0.83 -0.48 -4.26
C SER A 45 -1.45 -0.40 -5.66
N ASN A 46 -0.65 0.03 -6.64
CA ASN A 46 -1.03 0.02 -8.04
C ASN A 46 0.03 -0.80 -8.80
N PRO A 47 -0.35 -1.77 -9.65
CA PRO A 47 0.61 -2.43 -10.53
C PRO A 47 1.15 -1.43 -11.57
N ASN A 48 2.37 -1.67 -12.05
CA ASN A 48 3.02 -0.83 -13.08
C ASN A 48 2.64 -1.25 -14.51
N SER A 49 1.92 -2.36 -14.63
CA SER A 49 1.38 -2.93 -15.86
C SER A 49 -0.07 -3.29 -15.57
N ASP A 50 -1.00 -3.07 -16.51
CA ASP A 50 -2.45 -3.14 -16.30
C ASP A 50 -3.01 -4.51 -15.85
N LEU A 51 -2.14 -5.48 -15.58
CA LEU A 51 -2.46 -6.81 -15.08
C LEU A 51 -1.47 -7.19 -13.97
N LEU A 52 -1.78 -6.80 -12.74
CA LEU A 52 -1.37 -7.57 -11.57
C LEU A 52 -2.36 -7.30 -10.44
N ILE A 53 -3.31 -8.23 -10.31
CA ILE A 53 -4.15 -8.38 -9.13
C ILE A 53 -3.23 -8.91 -8.03
N ILE A 54 -2.99 -8.08 -7.01
CA ILE A 54 -2.50 -8.51 -5.69
C ILE A 54 -3.69 -8.40 -4.74
#